data_AF-A0A9X2LTA6-F1
#
_entry.id   AF-A0A9X2LTA6-F1
#
_cell.length_a   1.000
_cell.length_b   1.000
_cell.length_c   1.000
_cell.angle_alpha   90.00
_cell.angle_beta   90.00
_cell.angle_gamma   90.00
#
_symmetry.space_group_name_H-M   'P 1'
#
loop_
_entity.id
_entity.type
_entity.pdbx_description
1 polymer ?
#
loop_
_entity_poly.entity_id
_entity_poly.type
_entity_poly.pdbx_seq_one_letter_code
_entity_poly.pdbx_strand_id
1 'polypeptide(L)'
;MSGWEVGVWQIPSPSPDRTVVMRSQKKWPVRLTVRDREELVRVTTAGVRGASVIMRARVLLALDTSVGEVDSKEVIATRLGVSGETLRLVAKRFTETGGDVHATIARKKRDLPPVPSPVTGEVEARLIAMACSQPPQGYARWSLRLLEKHVALVEDIPDLDHSTIGRVLKKRNCALT
;
A
#
# COMPACT_ATOMS: atom_id res chain seq x y z
N MET A 1 -1.36 -72.10 29.17
CA MET A 1 -2.09 -71.36 28.12
C MET A 1 -1.79 -69.88 28.31
N SER A 2 -0.84 -69.44 27.50
CA SER A 2 -0.34 -68.11 27.12
C SER A 2 -0.88 -66.89 27.88
N GLY A 3 -0.05 -66.35 28.78
CA GLY A 3 -0.14 -64.97 29.26
C GLY A 3 0.36 -64.00 28.19
N TRP A 4 -0.31 -62.86 28.08
CA TRP A 4 -0.11 -61.87 27.03
C TRP A 4 1.00 -60.90 27.46
N GLU A 5 2.14 -60.89 26.75
CA GLU A 5 3.16 -59.86 26.92
C GLU A 5 2.68 -58.54 26.33
N VAL A 6 2.55 -57.54 27.20
CA VAL A 6 2.25 -56.15 26.84
C VAL A 6 3.50 -55.51 26.22
N GLY A 7 3.50 -55.37 24.90
CA GLY A 7 4.54 -54.66 24.16
C GLY A 7 4.61 -53.19 24.58
N VAL A 8 5.73 -52.81 25.19
CA VAL A 8 6.07 -51.42 25.52
C VAL A 8 6.37 -50.69 24.22
N TRP A 9 5.50 -49.77 23.80
CA TRP A 9 5.75 -48.87 22.67
C TRP A 9 6.79 -47.83 23.09
N GLN A 10 8.02 -48.01 22.64
CA GLN A 10 9.12 -47.07 22.86
C GLN A 10 8.91 -45.84 21.96
N ILE A 11 8.48 -44.72 22.54
CA ILE A 11 8.39 -43.43 21.85
C ILE A 11 9.83 -42.97 21.55
N PRO A 12 10.23 -42.76 20.29
CA PRO A 12 11.56 -42.23 20.00
C PRO A 12 11.65 -40.78 20.46
N SER A 13 12.67 -40.48 21.26
CA SER A 13 13.02 -39.14 21.74
C SER A 13 13.20 -38.17 20.56
N PRO A 14 12.76 -36.90 20.68
CA PRO A 14 12.94 -35.92 19.61
C PRO A 14 14.43 -35.57 19.48
N SER A 15 15.02 -35.94 18.33
CA SER A 15 16.41 -35.60 17.99
C SER A 15 16.66 -34.08 18.09
N PRO A 16 17.72 -33.64 18.78
CA PRO A 16 18.02 -32.22 18.93
C PRO A 16 19.02 -31.80 17.86
N ASP A 17 18.65 -31.80 16.58
CA ASP A 17 19.45 -31.02 15.63
C ASP A 17 18.70 -30.73 14.34
N ARG A 18 17.84 -29.72 14.41
CA ARG A 18 17.46 -28.97 13.21
C ARG A 18 18.23 -27.66 13.28
N THR A 19 19.50 -27.70 12.88
CA THR A 19 20.26 -26.49 12.57
C THR A 19 19.44 -25.69 11.56
N VAL A 20 18.73 -24.68 12.06
CA VAL A 20 18.14 -23.65 11.22
C VAL A 20 19.33 -22.96 10.59
N VAL A 21 19.64 -23.31 9.35
CA VAL A 21 20.63 -22.59 8.54
C VAL A 21 20.12 -21.15 8.46
N MET A 22 20.64 -20.29 9.33
CA MET A 22 20.41 -18.85 9.31
C MET A 22 20.89 -18.37 7.95
N ARG A 23 19.94 -18.13 7.04
CA ARG A 23 20.21 -17.48 5.76
C ARG A 23 21.03 -16.23 6.05
N SER A 24 22.21 -16.13 5.46
CA SER A 24 23.07 -14.95 5.57
C SER A 24 22.23 -13.69 5.38
N GLN A 25 22.03 -12.96 6.47
CA GLN A 25 21.19 -11.77 6.47
C GLN A 25 21.95 -10.71 5.66
N LYS A 26 21.45 -10.41 4.45
CA LYS A 26 21.99 -9.30 3.64
C LYS A 26 22.07 -8.06 4.52
N LYS A 27 23.27 -7.55 4.73
CA LYS A 27 23.52 -6.33 5.48
C LYS A 27 23.15 -5.16 4.58
N TRP A 28 22.29 -4.29 5.08
CA TRP A 28 21.89 -3.05 4.41
C TRP A 28 22.49 -1.89 5.20
N PRO A 29 23.75 -1.50 4.92
CA PRO A 29 24.38 -0.42 5.65
C PRO A 29 23.69 0.91 5.32
N VAL A 30 23.30 1.65 6.35
CA VAL A 30 22.77 3.00 6.21
C VAL A 30 23.91 3.97 6.52
N ARG A 31 24.31 4.76 5.53
CA ARG A 31 25.25 5.87 5.67
C ARG A 31 24.54 7.12 5.19
N LEU A 32 24.32 8.07 6.09
CA LEU A 32 23.69 9.33 5.76
C LEU A 32 24.77 10.39 5.45
N THR A 33 24.49 11.28 4.52
CA THR A 33 25.28 12.51 4.40
C THR A 33 24.88 13.50 5.50
N VAL A 34 25.72 14.50 5.77
CA VAL A 34 25.40 15.57 6.74
C VAL A 34 24.06 16.24 6.39
N ARG A 35 23.86 16.55 5.10
CA ARG A 35 22.61 17.15 4.58
C ARG A 35 21.40 16.27 4.84
N ASP A 36 21.51 14.97 4.54
CA ASP A 36 20.44 13.99 4.70
C ASP A 36 20.07 13.81 6.18
N ARG A 37 21.07 13.84 7.06
CA ARG A 37 20.87 13.76 8.51
C ARG A 37 20.15 14.99 9.04
N GLU A 38 20.57 16.19 8.66
CA GLU A 38 19.88 17.43 9.03
C GLU A 38 18.43 17.44 8.56
N GLU A 39 18.18 16.96 7.34
CA GLU A 39 16.85 16.79 6.80
C GLU A 39 16.00 15.82 7.61
N LEU A 40 16.53 14.65 7.95
CA LEU A 40 15.84 13.68 8.78
C LEU A 40 15.53 14.25 10.17
N VAL A 41 16.46 15.00 10.77
CA VAL A 41 16.22 15.69 12.04
C VAL A 41 15.07 16.69 11.88
N ARG A 42 15.08 17.53 10.82
CA ARG A 42 13.96 18.44 10.51
C ARG A 42 12.65 17.69 10.37
N VAL A 43 12.62 16.52 9.71
CA VAL A 43 11.39 15.72 9.58
C VAL A 43 10.88 15.23 10.94
N THR A 44 11.78 14.92 11.87
CA THR A 44 11.39 14.46 13.21
C THR A 44 10.96 15.58 14.16
N THR A 45 11.41 16.82 13.93
CA THR A 45 11.13 17.98 14.79
C THR A 45 10.07 18.91 14.20
N ALA A 46 9.88 18.93 12.89
CA ALA A 46 8.99 19.86 12.22
C ALA A 46 7.54 19.36 12.19
N GLY A 47 6.67 20.13 12.87
CA GLY A 47 5.22 20.25 12.62
C GLY A 47 4.43 18.96 12.39
N VAL A 48 3.39 19.05 11.57
CA VAL A 48 2.46 17.94 11.28
C VAL A 48 2.99 17.11 10.12
N ARG A 49 3.48 15.90 10.42
CA ARG A 49 3.84 14.87 9.45
C ARG A 49 3.18 13.54 9.83
N GLY A 50 2.95 12.67 8.85
CA GLY A 50 2.37 11.35 9.12
C GLY A 50 3.28 10.52 10.02
N ALA A 51 2.69 9.82 11.01
CA ALA A 51 3.44 9.04 12.01
C ALA A 51 4.46 8.06 11.37
N SER A 52 4.10 7.41 10.27
CA SER A 52 5.01 6.50 9.56
C SER A 52 6.21 7.20 8.92
N VAL A 53 6.08 8.47 8.52
CA VAL A 53 7.19 9.26 7.96
C VAL A 53 8.18 9.59 9.07
N ILE A 54 7.69 10.05 10.22
CA ILE A 54 8.49 10.36 11.40
C ILE A 54 9.19 9.09 11.90
N MET A 55 8.46 7.98 12.01
CA MET A 55 9.03 6.69 12.42
C MET A 55 10.17 6.27 11.49
N ARG A 56 9.96 6.28 10.16
CA ARG A 56 11.00 5.90 9.20
C ARG A 56 12.22 6.82 9.27
N ALA A 57 12.00 8.12 9.52
CA ALA A 57 13.09 9.06 9.72
C ALA A 57 13.92 8.74 10.98
N ARG A 58 13.26 8.45 12.11
CA ARG A 58 13.92 8.02 13.34
C ARG A 58 14.70 6.72 13.17
N VAL A 59 14.16 5.78 12.39
CA VAL A 59 14.84 4.52 12.06
C VAL A 59 16.11 4.78 11.26
N LEU A 60 16.09 5.64 10.24
CA LEU A 60 17.28 5.97 9.46
C LEU A 60 18.35 6.65 10.32
N LEU A 61 17.95 7.59 11.18
CA LEU A 61 18.86 8.25 12.12
C LEU A 61 19.49 7.26 13.11
N ALA A 62 18.72 6.28 13.59
CA ALA A 62 19.21 5.28 14.54
C ALA A 62 20.11 4.23 13.89
N LEU A 63 20.00 4.00 12.58
CA LEU A 63 20.82 3.04 11.83
C LEU A 63 22.04 3.67 11.15
N ASP A 64 22.25 4.98 11.32
CA ASP A 64 23.28 5.74 10.64
C ASP A 64 24.69 5.39 11.15
N THR A 65 25.46 4.71 10.29
CA THR A 65 26.85 4.31 10.57
C THR A 65 27.88 5.40 10.30
N SER A 66 27.46 6.58 9.82
CA SER A 66 28.38 7.69 9.54
C SER A 66 28.89 8.39 10.80
N VAL A 67 28.14 8.32 11.90
CA VAL A 67 28.39 9.08 13.14
C VAL A 67 29.10 8.23 14.20
N GLY A 68 29.22 6.93 14.00
CA GLY A 68 29.88 6.02 14.93
C GLY A 68 29.31 4.60 14.91
N GLU A 69 29.57 3.87 15.98
CA GLU A 69 29.04 2.54 16.19
C GLU A 69 27.52 2.59 16.42
N VAL A 70 26.81 1.69 15.73
CA VAL A 70 25.34 1.61 15.77
C VAL A 70 24.94 0.53 16.75
N ASP A 71 23.99 0.86 17.65
CA ASP A 71 23.39 -0.08 18.58
C ASP A 71 22.87 -1.35 17.88
N SER A 72 22.73 -2.45 18.63
CA SER A 72 22.10 -3.65 18.08
C SER A 72 20.66 -3.37 17.62
N LYS A 73 20.19 -4.11 16.61
CA LYS A 73 18.86 -3.91 16.05
C LYS A 73 17.77 -4.11 17.09
N GLU A 74 17.99 -4.98 18.06
CA GLU A 74 17.09 -5.30 19.17
C GLU A 74 16.94 -4.11 20.12
N VAL A 75 18.04 -3.41 20.41
CA VAL A 75 18.05 -2.19 21.24
C VAL A 75 17.33 -1.06 20.50
N ILE A 76 17.64 -0.87 19.21
CA ILE A 76 16.99 0.17 18.39
C ILE A 76 15.49 -0.09 18.26
N ALA A 77 15.09 -1.34 18.00
CA ALA A 77 13.70 -1.76 17.88
C ALA A 77 12.91 -1.44 19.16
N THR A 78 13.46 -1.81 20.31
CA THR A 78 12.88 -1.53 21.63
C THR A 78 12.76 -0.03 21.87
N ARG A 79 13.83 0.75 21.64
CA ARG A 79 13.85 2.21 21.82
C ARG A 79 12.82 2.93 20.96
N LEU A 80 12.60 2.48 19.72
CA LEU A 80 11.68 3.11 18.78
C LEU A 80 10.27 2.51 18.80
N GLY A 81 10.04 1.42 19.55
CA GLY A 81 8.76 0.71 19.58
C GLY A 81 8.38 0.07 18.23
N VAL A 82 9.35 -0.39 17.46
CA VAL A 82 9.14 -0.99 16.12
C VAL A 82 9.70 -2.41 16.07
N SER A 83 9.23 -3.23 15.13
CA SER A 83 9.80 -4.57 14.92
C SER A 83 11.18 -4.50 14.25
N GLY A 84 12.04 -5.48 14.51
CA GLY A 84 13.32 -5.64 13.79
C GLY A 84 13.12 -5.77 12.27
N GLU A 85 11.98 -6.32 11.85
CA GLU A 85 11.56 -6.36 10.44
C GLU A 85 11.34 -4.96 9.86
N THR A 86 10.74 -4.05 10.64
CA THR A 86 10.57 -2.64 10.21
C THR A 86 11.93 -1.98 9.99
N LEU A 87 12.90 -2.19 10.89
CA LEU A 87 14.26 -1.69 10.71
C LEU A 87 14.88 -2.22 9.41
N ARG A 88 14.75 -3.54 9.18
CA ARG A 88 15.26 -4.21 7.97
C ARG A 88 14.63 -3.64 6.70
N LEU A 89 13.30 -3.47 6.68
CA LEU A 89 12.57 -2.96 5.52
C LEU A 89 12.92 -1.50 5.21
N VAL A 90 13.11 -0.66 6.23
CA VAL A 90 13.52 0.73 6.03
C VAL A 90 14.95 0.81 5.49
N ALA A 91 15.89 0.06 6.08
CA ALA A 91 17.27 0.01 5.58
C ALA A 91 17.35 -0.53 4.15
N LYS A 92 16.62 -1.61 3.86
CA LYS A 92 16.49 -2.18 2.51
C LYS A 92 15.95 -1.15 1.53
N ARG A 93 14.88 -0.44 1.90
CA ARG A 93 14.29 0.60 1.04
C ARG A 93 15.29 1.72 0.75
N PHE A 94 16.02 2.18 1.75
CA PHE A 94 17.06 3.21 1.60
C PHE A 94 18.12 2.82 0.57
N THR A 95 18.60 1.58 0.65
CA THR A 95 19.58 1.08 -0.31
C THR A 95 18.98 0.85 -1.70
N GLU A 96 17.72 0.42 -1.81
CA GLU A 96 17.03 0.25 -3.10
C GLU A 96 16.72 1.59 -3.78
N THR A 97 16.58 2.67 -3.02
CA THR A 97 16.43 4.04 -3.53
C THR A 97 17.77 4.76 -3.71
N GLY A 98 18.90 4.04 -3.66
CA GLY A 98 20.23 4.62 -3.88
C GLY A 98 20.67 5.63 -2.82
N GLY A 99 20.13 5.54 -1.60
CA GLY A 99 20.42 6.48 -0.51
C GLY A 99 19.51 7.72 -0.47
N ASP A 100 18.45 7.77 -1.29
CA ASP A 100 17.48 8.87 -1.24
C ASP A 100 16.61 8.78 0.04
N VAL A 101 16.83 9.71 0.96
CA VAL A 101 16.06 9.86 2.20
C VAL A 101 14.57 10.11 1.93
N HIS A 102 14.25 11.03 1.02
CA HIS A 102 12.87 11.41 0.74
C HIS A 102 12.09 10.25 0.16
N ALA A 103 12.65 9.56 -0.83
CA ALA A 103 12.05 8.38 -1.44
C ALA A 103 11.85 7.25 -0.41
N THR A 104 12.70 7.18 0.61
CA THR A 104 12.61 6.18 1.68
C THR A 104 11.50 6.49 2.69
N ILE A 105 11.46 7.73 3.19
CA ILE A 105 10.51 8.12 4.26
C ILE A 105 9.11 8.39 3.71
N ALA A 106 8.98 8.80 2.44
CA ALA A 106 7.70 9.12 1.83
C ALA A 106 6.81 7.87 1.68
N ARG A 107 5.49 8.09 1.68
CA ARG A 107 4.53 7.06 1.26
C ARG A 107 4.71 6.85 -0.24
N LYS A 108 4.91 5.59 -0.67
CA LYS A 108 4.88 5.24 -2.09
C LYS A 108 3.52 5.66 -2.66
N LYS A 109 3.51 6.56 -3.64
CA LYS A 109 2.28 6.90 -4.38
C LYS A 109 1.85 5.65 -5.15
N ARG A 110 0.56 5.36 -5.13
CA ARG A 110 0.00 4.28 -5.95
C ARG A 110 -0.27 4.88 -7.33
N ASP A 111 0.16 4.19 -8.38
CA ASP A 111 -0.10 4.62 -9.75
C ASP A 111 -1.58 4.47 -10.09
N LEU A 112 -2.22 3.43 -9.54
CA LEU A 112 -3.63 3.12 -9.73
C LEU A 112 -4.40 3.10 -8.40
N PRO A 113 -5.68 3.47 -8.42
CA PRO A 113 -6.56 3.30 -7.26
C PRO A 113 -6.67 1.82 -6.88
N PRO A 114 -6.99 1.50 -5.61
CA PRO A 114 -7.13 0.11 -5.15
C PRO A 114 -8.20 -0.68 -5.91
N VAL A 115 -9.26 0.01 -6.36
CA VAL A 115 -10.34 -0.56 -7.15
C VAL A 115 -10.35 0.18 -8.49
N PRO A 116 -10.25 -0.53 -9.63
CA PRO A 116 -10.37 0.09 -10.94
C PRO A 116 -11.77 0.69 -11.11
N SER A 117 -11.85 1.88 -11.70
CA SER A 117 -13.13 2.50 -12.02
C SER A 117 -13.82 1.70 -13.13
N PRO A 118 -15.10 1.31 -12.97
CA PRO A 118 -15.87 0.70 -14.07
C PRO A 118 -16.10 1.70 -15.20
N VAL A 119 -16.10 2.99 -14.88
CA VAL A 119 -16.18 4.07 -15.86
C VAL A 119 -14.79 4.30 -16.45
N THR A 120 -14.57 3.75 -17.64
CA THR A 120 -13.39 4.02 -18.49
C THR A 120 -13.63 5.26 -19.36
N GLY A 121 -12.60 5.75 -20.05
CA GLY A 121 -12.75 6.91 -20.95
C GLY A 121 -13.75 6.68 -22.09
N GLU A 122 -13.79 5.46 -22.64
CA GLU A 122 -14.75 5.03 -23.65
C GLU A 122 -16.19 5.08 -23.10
N VAL A 123 -16.38 4.51 -21.89
CA VAL A 123 -17.66 4.52 -21.18
C VAL A 123 -18.13 5.93 -20.88
N GLU A 124 -17.22 6.82 -20.43
CA GLU A 124 -17.54 8.25 -20.22
C GLU A 124 -18.02 8.90 -21.53
N ALA A 125 -17.31 8.69 -22.65
CA ALA A 125 -17.64 9.31 -23.93
C ALA A 125 -19.02 8.87 -24.45
N ARG A 126 -19.32 7.57 -24.36
CA ARG A 126 -20.63 7.02 -24.76
C ARG A 126 -21.77 7.53 -23.88
N LEU A 127 -21.55 7.59 -22.57
CA LEU A 127 -22.54 8.12 -21.63
C LEU A 127 -22.87 9.60 -21.92
N ILE A 128 -21.85 10.40 -22.26
CA ILE A 128 -22.03 11.81 -22.64
C ILE A 128 -22.78 11.92 -23.96
N ALA A 129 -22.39 11.14 -24.97
CA ALA A 129 -23.05 11.15 -26.28
C ALA A 129 -24.54 10.82 -26.14
N MET A 130 -24.89 9.87 -25.27
CA MET A 130 -26.26 9.52 -24.92
C MET A 130 -26.98 10.66 -24.18
N ALA A 131 -26.36 11.27 -23.17
CA ALA A 131 -26.97 12.37 -22.43
C ALA A 131 -27.21 13.62 -23.30
N CYS A 132 -26.43 13.80 -24.37
CA CYS A 132 -26.59 14.89 -25.34
C CYS A 132 -27.51 14.55 -26.52
N SER A 133 -28.03 13.32 -26.61
CA SER A 133 -28.96 12.91 -27.67
C SER A 133 -30.41 13.22 -27.30
N GLN A 134 -31.35 12.95 -28.22
CA GLN A 134 -32.77 13.12 -27.91
C GLN A 134 -33.26 12.04 -26.92
N PRO A 135 -34.04 12.42 -25.90
CA PRO A 135 -34.61 11.47 -24.96
C PRO A 135 -35.63 10.54 -25.66
N PRO A 136 -35.84 9.32 -25.14
CA PRO A 136 -36.79 8.37 -25.71
C PRO A 136 -38.22 8.92 -25.68
N GLN A 137 -39.04 8.41 -26.59
CA GLN A 137 -40.42 8.87 -26.78
C GLN A 137 -41.21 8.84 -25.46
N GLY A 138 -41.92 9.94 -25.17
CA GLY A 138 -42.67 10.12 -23.92
C GLY A 138 -41.93 10.88 -22.83
N TYR A 139 -40.67 11.29 -23.04
CA TYR A 139 -39.91 12.13 -22.11
C TYR A 139 -39.46 13.44 -22.79
N ALA A 140 -39.58 14.55 -22.05
CA ALA A 140 -39.16 15.87 -22.55
C ALA A 140 -37.65 16.12 -22.41
N ARG A 141 -36.97 15.42 -21.49
CA ARG A 141 -35.56 15.61 -21.14
C ARG A 141 -34.95 14.35 -20.56
N TRP A 142 -33.62 14.25 -20.60
CA TRP A 142 -32.93 13.21 -19.84
C TRP A 142 -33.02 13.47 -18.33
N SER A 143 -33.24 12.40 -17.58
CA SER A 143 -33.07 12.38 -16.12
C SER A 143 -32.04 11.30 -15.75
N LEU A 144 -31.37 11.44 -14.61
CA LEU A 144 -30.35 10.46 -14.18
C LEU A 144 -30.92 9.04 -14.05
N ARG A 145 -32.16 8.90 -13.55
CA ARG A 145 -32.85 7.62 -13.44
C ARG A 145 -33.27 7.05 -14.80
N LEU A 146 -33.55 7.91 -15.77
CA LEU A 146 -33.85 7.48 -17.14
C LEU A 146 -32.56 7.01 -17.85
N LEU A 147 -31.46 7.73 -17.64
CA LEU A 147 -30.14 7.33 -18.14
C LEU A 147 -29.68 6.01 -17.52
N GLU A 148 -29.83 5.80 -16.22
CA GLU A 148 -29.53 4.53 -15.54
C GLU A 148 -30.27 3.36 -16.19
N LYS A 149 -31.59 3.48 -16.36
CA LYS A 149 -32.39 2.45 -17.04
C LYS A 149 -31.98 2.22 -18.48
N HIS A 150 -31.59 3.27 -19.20
CA HIS A 150 -31.22 3.17 -20.61
C HIS A 150 -29.80 2.61 -20.79
N VAL A 151 -28.86 2.99 -19.92
CA VAL A 151 -27.50 2.45 -19.86
C VAL A 151 -27.52 0.95 -19.59
N ALA A 152 -28.40 0.48 -18.70
CA ALA A 152 -28.58 -0.95 -18.44
C ALA A 152 -29.09 -1.75 -19.66
N LEU A 153 -29.64 -1.09 -20.68
CA LEU A 153 -30.10 -1.71 -21.93
C LEU A 153 -29.08 -1.65 -23.06
N VAL A 154 -28.00 -0.88 -22.91
CA VAL A 154 -26.99 -0.67 -23.95
C VAL A 154 -25.82 -1.61 -23.70
N GLU A 155 -25.63 -2.54 -24.62
CA GLU A 155 -24.43 -3.37 -24.70
C GLU A 155 -23.18 -2.45 -24.80
N ASP A 156 -22.09 -2.80 -24.12
CA ASP A 156 -20.82 -2.05 -23.97
C ASP A 156 -20.73 -1.01 -22.85
N ILE A 157 -21.81 -0.68 -22.13
CA ILE A 157 -21.72 0.16 -20.93
C ILE A 157 -21.96 -0.71 -19.70
N PRO A 158 -21.05 -0.72 -18.70
CA PRO A 158 -21.30 -1.47 -17.47
C PRO A 158 -22.55 -0.93 -16.77
N ASP A 159 -23.20 -1.75 -15.95
CA ASP A 159 -24.32 -1.27 -15.14
C ASP A 159 -23.82 -0.17 -14.18
N LEU A 160 -24.36 1.04 -14.35
CA LEU A 160 -23.97 2.23 -13.63
C LEU A 160 -25.17 2.80 -12.90
N ASP A 161 -25.02 2.98 -11.59
CA ASP A 161 -26.03 3.64 -10.79
C ASP A 161 -26.15 5.14 -11.14
N HIS A 162 -27.34 5.71 -10.94
CA HIS A 162 -27.62 7.13 -11.23
C HIS A 162 -26.66 8.12 -10.54
N SER A 163 -26.07 7.79 -9.38
CA SER A 163 -25.08 8.64 -8.70
C SER A 163 -23.71 8.59 -9.39
N THR A 164 -23.33 7.45 -9.96
CA THR A 164 -22.12 7.31 -10.77
C THR A 164 -22.28 8.06 -12.08
N ILE A 165 -23.42 7.92 -12.76
CA ILE A 165 -23.77 8.71 -13.94
C ILE A 165 -23.71 10.22 -13.64
N GLY A 166 -24.33 10.64 -12.53
CA GLY A 166 -24.31 12.05 -12.11
C GLY A 166 -22.90 12.58 -11.84
N ARG A 167 -22.01 11.78 -11.23
CA ARG A 167 -20.60 12.16 -11.03
C ARG A 167 -19.85 12.33 -12.35
N VAL A 168 -20.08 11.44 -13.33
CA VAL A 168 -19.45 11.52 -14.66
C VAL A 168 -19.89 12.77 -15.39
N LEU A 169 -21.21 13.03 -15.45
CA LEU A 169 -21.76 14.21 -16.14
C LEU A 169 -21.30 15.51 -15.47
N LYS A 170 -21.25 15.56 -14.13
CA LYS A 170 -20.75 16.73 -13.38
C LYS A 170 -19.28 17.01 -13.67
N LYS A 171 -18.44 15.97 -13.72
CA LYS A 171 -17.00 16.09 -14.04
C LYS A 171 -16.76 16.70 -15.42
N ARG A 172 -17.71 16.52 -16.36
CA ARG A 172 -17.62 16.97 -17.76
C ARG A 172 -18.47 18.19 -18.07
N ASN A 173 -19.14 18.76 -17.06
CA ASN A 173 -20.03 19.91 -17.19
C ASN A 173 -21.17 19.71 -18.21
N CYS A 174 -21.62 18.46 -18.40
CA CYS A 174 -22.75 18.15 -19.27
C CYS A 174 -24.06 18.46 -18.53
N ALA A 175 -24.84 19.40 -19.07
CA ALA A 175 -26.20 19.66 -18.61
C ALA A 175 -27.16 18.67 -19.29
N LEU A 176 -28.08 18.11 -18.49
CA LEU A 176 -29.17 17.29 -19.03
C LEU A 176 -30.18 18.21 -19.71
N THR A 177 -30.20 18.20 -21.05
CA THR A 177 -31.25 18.79 -21.90
C THR A 177 -32.54 17.99 -21.82
#